data_AF-A0ABD3QLA3-F1
#
_entry.id   AF-A0ABD3QLA3-F1
#
_cell.length_a   1.000
_cell.length_b   1.000
_cell.length_c   1.000
_cell.angle_alpha   90.00
_cell.angle_beta   90.00
_cell.angle_gamma   90.00
#
_symmetry.space_group_name_H-M   'P 1'
#
loop_
_entity.id
_entity.type
_entity.pdbx_description
1 polymer ?
#
loop_
_entity_poly.entity_id
_entity_poly.type
_entity_poly.pdbx_seq_one_letter_code
_entity_poly.pdbx_strand_id
1 'polypeptide(L)'
;MKSELCGCGLRSKLQYTILLMLLCEILFVRPRLFFDQNPEIYESNRSQRTKQTTPIRTNESDPNNGSASANLSVAPLFYHVSPGSTGSRTLYHASCSAGFPSVHHKSFCISPTQGIAGIEDAVVDGVRAHFEVLRLYEMASQCLALRNKGKLNLDDSNAQTVTMCDTPLNEWADNLLHHLTRVLQSGLVGLFDTPYPYLAPQIMELTEKWRTNTVVGMTERDPTSWAKSRIKHGLLLCRSEYSSEGFGSSEFDVLGCIDRANQFNNGELHFWDAFWYRSHHEAADQDFLLRMERQMERHQNIYLPLAKYTPNFFGIKSASSDKQPGRVNEKDVTKDIMRLLWAESSFRQHHALTCRGRVNWQMNNDTFIEVYHLPKTCIQHTPAPGDQQVEIVPLIQARDTSC
;
A
#
# COMPACT_ATOMS: atom_id res chain seq x y z
N MET A 1 -83.02 4.96 -31.83
CA MET A 1 -82.59 3.59 -31.49
C MET A 1 -81.21 3.35 -32.11
N LYS A 2 -80.32 2.75 -31.32
CA LYS A 2 -78.93 2.34 -31.57
C LYS A 2 -78.59 1.93 -33.02
N SER A 3 -77.43 2.36 -33.54
CA SER A 3 -76.23 1.51 -33.68
C SER A 3 -75.09 2.24 -34.39
N GLU A 4 -73.93 2.22 -33.73
CA GLU A 4 -72.60 2.53 -34.25
C GLU A 4 -72.00 1.31 -34.99
N LEU A 5 -70.94 1.58 -35.77
CA LEU A 5 -69.86 0.74 -36.34
C LEU A 5 -69.66 1.17 -37.81
N CYS A 6 -68.47 1.42 -38.36
CA CYS A 6 -67.16 0.85 -38.08
C CYS A 6 -66.08 1.77 -38.71
N GLY A 7 -64.94 1.98 -38.06
CA GLY A 7 -63.84 2.78 -38.62
C GLY A 7 -62.48 2.49 -37.99
N CYS A 8 -61.65 1.77 -38.75
CA CYS A 8 -60.19 1.88 -38.91
C CYS A 8 -59.24 1.95 -37.70
N GLY A 9 -58.13 1.20 -37.80
CA GLY A 9 -56.84 1.73 -37.31
C GLY A 9 -55.84 0.75 -36.69
N LEU A 10 -55.72 -0.48 -37.19
CA LEU A 10 -54.70 -1.43 -36.74
C LEU A 10 -53.31 -1.15 -37.36
N ARG A 11 -52.70 0.01 -37.07
CA ARG A 11 -51.29 0.31 -37.40
C ARG A 11 -50.69 1.31 -36.40
N SER A 12 -50.33 0.83 -35.21
CA SER A 12 -49.52 1.63 -34.26
C SER A 12 -48.70 0.78 -33.27
N LYS A 13 -49.03 -0.51 -33.09
CA LYS A 13 -48.36 -1.35 -32.08
C LYS A 13 -47.04 -2.01 -32.50
N LEU A 14 -46.60 -1.90 -33.76
CA LEU A 14 -45.36 -2.54 -34.21
C LEU A 14 -44.13 -1.61 -34.20
N GLN A 15 -44.31 -0.29 -34.17
CA GLN A 15 -43.19 0.66 -34.09
C GLN A 15 -42.70 0.91 -32.65
N TYR A 16 -43.55 0.73 -31.64
CA TYR A 16 -43.14 0.90 -30.25
C TYR A 16 -42.34 -0.28 -29.69
N THR A 17 -42.58 -1.50 -30.15
CA THR A 17 -41.86 -2.69 -29.66
C THR A 17 -40.41 -2.75 -30.18
N ILE A 18 -40.15 -2.25 -31.39
CA ILE A 18 -38.79 -2.20 -31.96
C ILE A 18 -37.98 -1.07 -31.30
N LEU A 19 -38.61 0.06 -30.97
CA LEU A 19 -37.95 1.16 -30.26
C LEU A 19 -37.64 0.81 -28.79
N LEU A 20 -38.48 0.03 -28.11
CA LEU A 20 -38.19 -0.45 -26.75
C LEU A 20 -37.12 -1.54 -26.71
N MET A 21 -37.01 -2.41 -27.72
CA MET A 21 -35.95 -3.42 -27.78
C MET A 21 -34.58 -2.81 -28.14
N LEU A 22 -34.53 -1.77 -28.97
CA LEU A 22 -33.29 -1.02 -29.25
C LEU A 22 -32.80 -0.20 -28.04
N LEU A 23 -33.68 0.26 -27.17
CA LEU A 23 -33.29 0.95 -25.92
C LEU A 23 -32.87 -0.02 -24.81
N CYS A 24 -33.29 -1.28 -24.84
CA CYS A 24 -32.91 -2.27 -23.85
C CYS A 24 -31.50 -2.85 -24.10
N GLU A 25 -31.05 -2.95 -25.37
CA GLU A 25 -29.67 -3.34 -25.67
C GLU A 25 -28.64 -2.25 -25.40
N ILE A 26 -29.01 -0.97 -25.45
CA ILE A 26 -28.11 0.13 -25.11
C ILE A 26 -27.86 0.21 -23.58
N LEU A 27 -28.73 -0.36 -22.75
CA LEU A 27 -28.61 -0.33 -21.29
C LEU A 27 -27.95 -1.57 -20.65
N PHE A 28 -27.61 -2.61 -21.43
CA PHE A 28 -26.99 -3.84 -20.91
C PHE A 28 -25.65 -4.24 -21.55
N VAL A 29 -25.09 -3.40 -22.43
CA VAL A 29 -23.69 -3.55 -22.87
C VAL A 29 -22.80 -2.72 -21.96
N ARG A 30 -21.88 -3.40 -21.27
CA ARG A 30 -20.82 -2.86 -20.40
C ARG A 30 -20.31 -1.49 -20.88
N PRO A 31 -20.16 -0.47 -20.00
CA PRO A 31 -19.46 0.74 -20.39
C PRO A 31 -17.96 0.43 -20.50
N ARG A 32 -17.52 0.15 -21.73
CA ARG A 32 -16.15 0.39 -22.17
C ARG A 32 -16.17 1.72 -22.91
N LEU A 33 -15.36 2.66 -22.39
CA LEU A 33 -14.84 3.88 -23.03
C LEU A 33 -15.76 5.12 -23.03
N PHE A 34 -15.36 6.11 -22.24
CA PHE A 34 -14.87 7.41 -22.73
C PHE A 34 -14.05 8.07 -21.60
N PHE A 35 -12.77 7.72 -21.52
CA PHE A 35 -11.75 8.56 -20.89
C PHE A 35 -10.82 8.97 -22.03
N ASP A 36 -11.10 10.13 -22.61
CA ASP A 36 -10.23 10.77 -23.58
C ASP A 36 -9.28 11.70 -22.79
N GLN A 37 -8.32 11.07 -22.12
CA GLN A 37 -7.09 11.71 -21.64
C GLN A 37 -5.94 10.76 -22.01
N ASN A 38 -5.40 11.02 -23.19
CA ASN A 38 -4.11 10.59 -23.74
C ASN A 38 -3.40 9.38 -23.05
N PRO A 39 -3.75 8.13 -23.38
CA PRO A 39 -3.07 6.92 -22.87
C PRO A 39 -1.68 6.68 -23.48
N GLU A 40 -1.25 7.47 -24.47
CA GLU A 40 0.03 7.25 -25.18
C GLU A 40 1.27 7.41 -24.29
N ILE A 41 1.20 8.22 -23.22
CA ILE A 41 2.34 8.40 -22.31
C ILE A 41 2.50 7.20 -21.35
N TYR A 42 1.40 6.50 -21.02
CA TYR A 42 1.43 5.34 -20.12
C TYR A 42 1.69 4.03 -20.88
N GLU A 43 1.17 3.85 -22.09
CA GLU A 43 1.44 2.66 -22.91
C GLU A 43 2.81 2.68 -23.61
N SER A 44 3.36 3.85 -23.95
CA SER A 44 4.72 3.99 -24.46
C SER A 44 5.77 3.44 -23.47
N ASN A 45 5.61 3.74 -22.17
CA ASN A 45 6.46 3.20 -21.11
C ASN A 45 6.17 1.70 -20.82
N ARG A 46 4.96 1.21 -21.07
CA ARG A 46 4.57 -0.21 -20.89
C ARG A 46 5.17 -1.13 -21.96
N SER A 47 5.23 -0.67 -23.21
CA SER A 47 5.74 -1.44 -24.36
C SER A 47 7.28 -1.52 -24.39
N GLN A 48 7.97 -0.54 -23.81
CA GLN A 48 9.43 -0.59 -23.63
C GLN A 48 9.85 -1.49 -22.45
N ARG A 49 9.04 -1.60 -21.39
CA ARG A 49 9.37 -2.42 -20.20
C ARG A 49 9.28 -3.93 -20.42
N THR A 50 8.57 -4.39 -21.47
CA THR A 50 8.50 -5.84 -21.80
C THR A 50 9.68 -6.35 -22.63
N LYS A 51 10.62 -5.48 -23.05
CA LYS A 51 11.80 -5.87 -23.84
C LYS A 51 13.15 -5.63 -23.14
N GLN A 52 13.16 -5.02 -21.96
CA GLN A 52 14.37 -4.80 -21.16
C GLN A 52 14.13 -5.17 -19.69
N THR A 53 13.67 -6.39 -19.45
CA THR A 53 14.07 -7.08 -18.21
C THR A 53 15.31 -7.87 -18.59
N THR A 54 16.48 -7.28 -18.34
CA THR A 54 17.74 -8.04 -18.39
C THR A 54 17.58 -9.22 -17.43
N PRO A 55 17.75 -10.47 -17.87
CA PRO A 55 17.69 -11.60 -16.95
C PRO A 55 18.75 -11.38 -15.88
N ILE A 56 18.31 -11.36 -14.61
CA ILE A 56 19.18 -11.34 -13.44
C ILE A 56 20.11 -12.54 -13.61
N ARG A 57 21.38 -12.25 -13.86
CA ARG A 57 22.43 -13.27 -14.00
C ARG A 57 22.90 -13.62 -12.59
N THR A 58 22.11 -14.42 -11.87
CA THR A 58 22.59 -15.11 -10.68
C THR A 58 23.58 -16.18 -11.14
N ASN A 59 24.86 -15.84 -11.13
CA ASN A 59 25.92 -16.84 -11.21
C ASN A 59 26.10 -17.47 -9.83
N GLU A 60 25.11 -18.24 -9.38
CA GLU A 60 25.29 -19.30 -8.41
C GLU A 60 24.64 -20.55 -9.01
N SER A 61 25.50 -21.52 -9.32
CA SER A 61 25.13 -22.83 -9.79
C SER A 61 24.50 -23.62 -8.64
N ASP A 62 23.21 -23.40 -8.42
CA ASP A 62 22.41 -24.20 -7.49
C ASP A 62 21.75 -25.36 -8.27
N PRO A 63 22.01 -26.64 -7.93
CA PRO A 63 21.58 -27.78 -8.73
C PRO A 63 20.11 -28.20 -8.52
N ASN A 64 19.29 -27.38 -7.87
CA ASN A 64 17.87 -27.66 -7.65
C ASN A 64 16.99 -26.89 -8.63
N ASN A 65 17.04 -27.27 -9.91
CA ASN A 65 16.09 -26.83 -10.92
C ASN A 65 14.74 -27.58 -10.79
N GLY A 66 14.19 -27.60 -9.58
CA GLY A 66 12.77 -27.82 -9.38
C GLY A 66 12.08 -26.54 -9.84
N SER A 67 11.26 -26.62 -10.89
CA SER A 67 10.40 -25.54 -11.35
C SER A 67 9.78 -24.85 -10.13
N ALA A 68 10.30 -23.67 -9.78
CA ALA A 68 9.72 -22.82 -8.76
C ALA A 68 8.40 -22.33 -9.36
N SER A 69 7.37 -23.18 -9.24
CA SER A 69 5.99 -22.76 -9.26
C SER A 69 5.94 -21.54 -8.36
N ALA A 70 5.84 -20.37 -8.98
CA ALA A 70 5.64 -19.09 -8.30
C ALA A 70 4.65 -19.34 -7.16
N ASN A 71 5.12 -19.30 -5.91
CA ASN A 71 4.30 -19.63 -4.75
C ASN A 71 3.23 -18.53 -4.61
N LEU A 72 2.13 -18.72 -5.32
CA LEU A 72 0.98 -17.83 -5.33
C LEU A 72 0.37 -17.88 -3.93
N SER A 73 0.26 -16.73 -3.27
CA SER A 73 -0.42 -16.66 -1.98
C SER A 73 -1.92 -16.77 -2.22
N VAL A 74 -2.52 -17.79 -1.61
CA VAL A 74 -3.97 -18.00 -1.62
C VAL A 74 -4.70 -17.08 -0.63
N ALA A 75 -3.97 -16.40 0.26
CA ALA A 75 -4.54 -15.46 1.19
C ALA A 75 -5.03 -14.20 0.44
N PRO A 76 -6.28 -13.77 0.64
CA PRO A 76 -6.78 -12.55 0.00
C PRO A 76 -6.00 -11.35 0.54
N LEU A 77 -5.79 -10.34 -0.30
CA LEU A 77 -5.12 -9.11 0.07
C LEU A 77 -6.14 -7.96 0.16
N PHE A 78 -6.15 -7.28 1.30
CA PHE A 78 -6.80 -5.99 1.48
C PHE A 78 -5.74 -4.90 1.59
N TYR A 79 -5.55 -4.16 0.50
CA TYR A 79 -4.53 -3.12 0.38
C TYR A 79 -5.17 -1.74 0.47
N HIS A 80 -4.76 -0.92 1.44
CA HIS A 80 -5.20 0.47 1.55
C HIS A 80 -4.19 1.42 0.88
N VAL A 81 -4.61 2.02 -0.23
CA VAL A 81 -3.74 2.84 -1.10
C VAL A 81 -3.63 4.30 -0.65
N SER A 82 -4.52 4.78 0.21
CA SER A 82 -4.50 6.20 0.61
C SER A 82 -3.45 6.49 1.68
N PRO A 83 -2.71 7.59 1.58
CA PRO A 83 -1.85 8.05 2.66
C PRO A 83 -2.65 8.63 3.85
N GLY A 84 -2.01 8.58 5.02
CA GLY A 84 -2.45 9.26 6.24
C GLY A 84 -3.01 8.32 7.31
N SER A 85 -2.84 8.73 8.57
CA SER A 85 -2.92 7.82 9.73
C SER A 85 -4.33 7.46 10.20
N THR A 86 -5.30 8.39 10.17
CA THR A 86 -6.60 8.13 10.80
C THR A 86 -7.41 7.05 10.09
N GLY A 87 -7.48 7.09 8.75
CA GLY A 87 -8.23 6.12 7.95
C GLY A 87 -7.53 4.75 7.92
N SER A 88 -6.22 4.75 7.64
CA SER A 88 -5.39 3.54 7.63
C SER A 88 -5.42 2.81 8.97
N ARG A 89 -5.34 3.54 10.09
CA ARG A 89 -5.42 2.96 11.43
C ARG A 89 -6.78 2.32 11.72
N THR A 90 -7.87 2.96 11.30
CA THR A 90 -9.21 2.39 11.47
C THR A 90 -9.37 1.10 10.69
N LEU A 91 -8.87 1.07 9.45
CA LEU A 91 -8.89 -0.14 8.62
C LEU A 91 -8.02 -1.24 9.21
N TYR A 92 -6.81 -0.91 9.65
CA TYR A 92 -5.93 -1.84 10.35
C TYR A 92 -6.60 -2.47 11.58
N HIS A 93 -7.17 -1.66 12.46
CA HIS A 93 -7.87 -2.17 13.63
C HIS A 93 -9.06 -3.07 13.26
N ALA A 94 -9.85 -2.65 12.27
CA ALA A 94 -10.98 -3.44 11.78
C ALA A 94 -10.52 -4.78 11.20
N SER A 95 -9.44 -4.83 10.44
CA SER A 95 -8.85 -6.07 9.94
C SER A 95 -8.35 -6.98 11.06
N CYS A 96 -7.67 -6.44 12.08
CA CYS A 96 -7.28 -7.23 13.26
C CYS A 96 -8.51 -7.81 13.97
N SER A 97 -9.54 -6.99 14.19
CA SER A 97 -10.80 -7.39 14.82
C SER A 97 -11.56 -8.44 14.00
N ALA A 98 -11.39 -8.44 12.67
CA ALA A 98 -11.93 -9.45 11.76
C ALA A 98 -11.13 -10.76 11.72
N GLY A 99 -9.99 -10.86 12.44
CA GLY A 99 -9.17 -12.06 12.45
C GLY A 99 -8.10 -12.10 11.35
N PHE A 100 -7.83 -10.99 10.66
CA PHE A 100 -6.94 -10.97 9.50
C PHE A 100 -5.51 -10.50 9.85
N PRO A 101 -4.47 -11.32 9.57
CA PRO A 101 -3.08 -10.91 9.76
C PRO A 101 -2.77 -9.62 9.02
N SER A 102 -2.38 -8.58 9.75
CA SER A 102 -2.28 -7.24 9.17
C SER A 102 -1.10 -6.45 9.74
N VAL A 103 -0.61 -5.51 8.95
CA VAL A 103 0.46 -4.57 9.33
C VAL A 103 0.04 -3.12 9.09
N HIS A 104 0.54 -2.22 9.94
CA HIS A 104 0.28 -0.78 9.91
C HIS A 104 1.49 -0.01 10.44
N HIS A 105 2.24 0.64 9.55
CA HIS A 105 3.44 1.40 9.91
C HIS A 105 4.36 0.59 10.84
N LYS A 106 4.49 0.94 12.13
CA LYS A 106 5.32 0.22 13.10
C LYS A 106 4.61 -0.94 13.80
N SER A 107 3.38 -1.26 13.44
CA SER A 107 2.50 -2.17 14.19
C SER A 107 2.07 -3.36 13.36
N PHE A 108 1.77 -4.47 14.03
CA PHE A 108 1.21 -5.67 13.41
C PHE A 108 0.23 -6.39 14.33
N CYS A 109 -0.65 -7.20 13.75
CA CYS A 109 -1.55 -8.10 14.46
C CYS A 109 -1.62 -9.43 13.69
N ILE A 110 -1.10 -10.49 14.30
CA ILE A 110 -1.02 -11.82 13.67
C ILE A 110 -1.50 -12.93 14.59
N SER A 111 -1.67 -12.65 15.89
CA SER A 111 -2.02 -13.63 16.90
C SER A 111 -3.10 -13.09 17.85
N PRO A 112 -4.00 -13.94 18.37
CA PRO A 112 -4.85 -13.60 19.51
C PRO A 112 -4.08 -13.59 20.84
N THR A 113 -2.90 -14.23 20.90
CA THR A 113 -2.01 -14.30 22.07
C THR A 113 -0.71 -13.54 21.81
N GLN A 114 0.07 -13.30 22.86
CA GLN A 114 1.38 -12.66 22.72
C GLN A 114 2.37 -13.62 22.06
N GLY A 115 3.20 -13.12 21.14
CA GLY A 115 4.20 -13.90 20.42
C GLY A 115 3.70 -14.50 19.11
N ILE A 116 4.54 -15.36 18.53
CA ILE A 116 4.32 -16.00 17.22
C ILE A 116 3.95 -17.49 17.31
N ALA A 117 3.75 -18.02 18.52
CA ALA A 117 3.42 -19.41 18.72
C ALA A 117 2.12 -19.78 17.99
N GLY A 118 2.17 -20.80 17.13
CA GLY A 118 1.03 -21.27 16.33
C GLY A 118 0.67 -20.39 15.13
N ILE A 119 1.49 -19.39 14.80
CA ILE A 119 1.33 -18.58 13.59
C ILE A 119 2.08 -19.24 12.43
N GLU A 120 1.46 -19.27 11.25
CA GLU A 120 2.10 -19.80 10.05
C GLU A 120 3.38 -19.04 9.70
N ASP A 121 4.45 -19.76 9.36
CA ASP A 121 5.76 -19.17 9.02
C ASP A 121 5.67 -18.14 7.90
N ALA A 122 4.82 -18.39 6.90
CA ALA A 122 4.59 -17.45 5.80
C ALA A 122 4.04 -16.10 6.29
N VAL A 123 3.20 -16.07 7.33
CA VAL A 123 2.69 -14.82 7.92
C VAL A 123 3.81 -14.10 8.69
N VAL A 124 4.57 -14.85 9.51
CA VAL A 124 5.72 -14.34 10.28
C VAL A 124 6.75 -13.69 9.35
N ASP A 125 7.10 -14.38 8.27
CA ASP A 125 8.03 -13.88 7.26
C ASP A 125 7.50 -12.65 6.53
N GLY A 126 6.18 -12.59 6.28
CA GLY A 126 5.52 -11.39 5.76
C GLY A 126 5.69 -10.19 6.68
N VAL A 127 5.54 -10.37 8.00
CA VAL A 127 5.73 -9.29 8.97
C VAL A 127 7.19 -8.85 9.04
N ARG A 128 8.14 -9.80 9.04
CA ARG A 128 9.58 -9.48 8.97
C ARG A 128 9.90 -8.67 7.71
N ALA A 129 9.40 -9.11 6.56
CA ALA A 129 9.60 -8.42 5.30
C ALA A 129 8.95 -7.02 5.29
N HIS A 130 7.77 -6.85 5.92
CA HIS A 130 7.16 -5.53 6.11
C HIS A 130 8.10 -4.58 6.86
N PHE A 131 8.71 -5.05 7.95
CA PHE A 131 9.63 -4.22 8.72
C PHE A 131 10.93 -3.93 7.99
N GLU A 132 11.43 -4.82 7.13
CA GLU A 132 12.55 -4.52 6.24
C GLU A 132 12.19 -3.47 5.19
N VAL A 133 11.00 -3.53 4.59
CA VAL A 133 10.48 -2.50 3.68
C VAL A 133 10.38 -1.14 4.40
N LEU A 134 9.86 -1.12 5.63
CA LEU A 134 9.79 0.11 6.43
C LEU A 134 11.18 0.63 6.80
N ARG A 135 12.11 -0.27 7.18
CA ARG A 135 13.51 0.05 7.51
C ARG A 135 14.19 0.75 6.35
N LEU A 136 14.10 0.19 5.14
CA LEU A 136 14.67 0.77 3.92
C LEU A 136 14.09 2.15 3.61
N TYR A 137 12.78 2.34 3.81
CA TYR A 137 12.14 3.64 3.65
C TYR A 137 12.60 4.67 4.71
N GLU A 138 12.62 4.28 5.99
CA GLU A 138 13.07 5.15 7.08
C GLU A 138 14.57 5.50 6.95
N MET A 139 15.39 4.55 6.50
CA MET A 139 16.81 4.73 6.22
C MET A 139 17.03 5.86 5.20
N ALA A 140 16.36 5.81 4.04
CA ALA A 140 16.48 6.84 3.01
C ALA A 140 16.07 8.23 3.55
N SER A 141 14.95 8.31 4.26
CA SER A 141 14.45 9.55 4.87
C SER A 141 15.43 10.12 5.91
N GLN A 142 15.96 9.28 6.79
CA GLN A 142 16.91 9.69 7.83
C GLN A 142 18.26 10.12 7.25
N CYS A 143 18.78 9.38 6.27
CA CYS A 143 20.02 9.73 5.58
C CYS A 143 19.95 11.13 4.95
N LEU A 144 18.88 11.41 4.22
CA LEU A 144 18.69 12.74 3.62
C LEU A 144 18.48 13.83 4.67
N ALA A 145 17.79 13.53 5.78
CA ALA A 145 17.63 14.46 6.88
C ALA A 145 18.97 14.79 7.57
N LEU A 146 19.87 13.81 7.72
CA LEU A 146 21.23 14.01 8.25
C LEU A 146 22.09 14.79 7.27
N ARG A 147 22.02 14.46 5.97
CA ARG A 147 22.73 15.19 4.90
C ARG A 147 22.36 16.67 4.88
N ASN A 148 21.07 16.98 4.91
CA ASN A 148 20.58 18.36 4.88
C ASN A 148 21.00 19.18 6.11
N LYS A 149 21.33 18.52 7.22
CA LYS A 149 21.87 19.15 8.42
C LYS A 149 23.40 19.29 8.42
N GLY A 150 24.08 18.83 7.35
CA GLY A 150 25.55 18.76 7.31
C GLY A 150 26.13 17.77 8.32
N LYS A 151 25.36 16.75 8.74
CA LYS A 151 25.74 15.78 9.77
C LYS A 151 26.24 14.44 9.23
N LEU A 152 26.36 14.30 7.91
CA LEU A 152 27.02 13.15 7.26
C LEU A 152 28.51 13.45 7.03
N ASN A 153 29.21 13.94 8.08
CA ASN A 153 30.66 14.07 7.99
C ASN A 153 31.29 12.71 8.28
N LEU A 154 32.18 12.28 7.38
CA LEU A 154 32.88 10.97 7.41
C LEU A 154 33.71 10.75 8.68
N ASP A 155 34.08 11.82 9.38
CA ASP A 155 35.08 11.78 10.45
C ASP A 155 34.51 11.50 11.86
N ASP A 156 33.19 11.42 12.04
CA ASP A 156 32.57 11.38 13.37
C ASP A 156 31.73 10.11 13.65
N SER A 157 32.27 9.25 14.54
CA SER A 157 31.67 8.24 15.44
C SER A 157 30.52 7.29 15.01
N ASN A 158 29.94 7.37 13.82
CA ASN A 158 28.84 6.48 13.40
C ASN A 158 29.09 5.89 12.00
N ALA A 159 30.23 5.21 11.83
CA ALA A 159 30.61 4.55 10.58
C ALA A 159 29.47 3.72 9.96
N GLN A 160 28.70 3.01 10.79
CA GLN A 160 27.56 2.19 10.34
C GLN A 160 26.41 3.03 9.75
N THR A 161 26.13 4.22 10.28
CA THR A 161 25.13 5.13 9.72
C THR A 161 25.58 5.66 8.36
N VAL A 162 26.87 5.99 8.22
CA VAL A 162 27.45 6.43 6.95
C VAL A 162 27.36 5.31 5.90
N THR A 163 27.78 4.09 6.24
CA THR A 163 27.70 2.93 5.33
C THR A 163 26.27 2.68 4.82
N MET A 164 25.26 2.81 5.69
CA MET A 164 23.86 2.67 5.25
C MET A 164 23.42 3.78 4.31
N CYS A 165 23.89 5.02 4.51
CA CYS A 165 23.54 6.14 3.66
C CYS A 165 24.25 6.13 2.30
N ASP A 166 25.38 5.44 2.20
CA ASP A 166 26.15 5.29 0.96
C ASP A 166 25.63 4.15 0.06
N THR A 167 24.54 3.48 0.44
CA THR A 167 23.92 2.42 -0.38
C THR A 167 23.60 2.93 -1.79
N PRO A 168 24.03 2.22 -2.85
CA PRO A 168 23.67 2.55 -4.23
C PRO A 168 22.15 2.50 -4.42
N LEU A 169 21.61 3.43 -5.21
CA LEU A 169 20.18 3.65 -5.36
C LEU A 169 19.46 2.45 -5.99
N ASN A 170 20.12 1.79 -6.95
CA ASN A 170 19.64 0.55 -7.58
C ASN A 170 19.63 -0.61 -6.57
N GLU A 171 20.70 -0.80 -5.79
CA GLU A 171 20.76 -1.84 -4.76
C GLU A 171 19.65 -1.64 -3.71
N TRP A 172 19.42 -0.39 -3.29
CA TRP A 172 18.32 -0.07 -2.39
C TRP A 172 16.95 -0.38 -2.99
N ALA A 173 16.74 -0.01 -4.26
CA ALA A 173 15.49 -0.29 -4.97
C ALA A 173 15.24 -1.80 -5.10
N ASP A 174 16.26 -2.58 -5.42
CA ASP A 174 16.21 -4.03 -5.53
C ASP A 174 15.89 -4.68 -4.17
N ASN A 175 16.54 -4.23 -3.10
CA ASN A 175 16.25 -4.67 -1.73
C ASN A 175 14.80 -4.35 -1.33
N LEU A 176 14.32 -3.14 -1.64
CA LEU A 176 12.95 -2.72 -1.35
C LEU A 176 11.95 -3.59 -2.10
N LEU A 177 12.19 -3.86 -3.39
CA LEU A 177 11.33 -4.71 -4.22
C LEU A 177 11.38 -6.18 -3.78
N HIS A 178 12.54 -6.68 -3.36
CA HIS A 178 12.71 -8.02 -2.82
C HIS A 178 11.82 -8.22 -1.57
N HIS A 179 11.93 -7.33 -0.58
CA HIS A 179 11.11 -7.43 0.63
C HIS A 179 9.63 -7.14 0.36
N LEU A 180 9.30 -6.21 -0.54
CA LEU A 180 7.91 -5.99 -0.97
C LEU A 180 7.31 -7.26 -1.60
N THR A 181 8.08 -7.95 -2.44
CA THR A 181 7.66 -9.23 -3.04
C THR A 181 7.39 -10.27 -1.95
N ARG A 182 8.25 -10.38 -0.94
CA ARG A 182 8.04 -11.30 0.20
C ARG A 182 6.79 -10.95 1.00
N VAL A 183 6.50 -9.67 1.24
CA VAL A 183 5.22 -9.23 1.84
C VAL A 183 4.04 -9.72 0.99
N LEU A 184 4.11 -9.58 -0.33
CA LEU A 184 3.02 -9.95 -1.23
C LEU A 184 2.91 -11.46 -1.48
N GLN A 185 3.95 -12.25 -1.26
CA GLN A 185 3.89 -13.72 -1.28
C GLN A 185 3.49 -14.33 0.07
N SER A 186 3.50 -13.53 1.14
CA SER A 186 3.19 -13.99 2.49
C SER A 186 1.71 -14.33 2.73
N GLY A 187 1.41 -14.81 3.93
CA GLY A 187 0.04 -14.98 4.44
C GLY A 187 -0.60 -13.69 4.98
N LEU A 188 0.07 -12.53 4.89
CA LEU A 188 -0.53 -11.25 5.31
C LEU A 188 -1.75 -10.93 4.46
N VAL A 189 -2.81 -10.46 5.13
CA VAL A 189 -4.08 -10.08 4.51
C VAL A 189 -4.22 -8.57 4.45
N GLY A 190 -3.87 -7.83 5.50
CA GLY A 190 -4.06 -6.38 5.55
C GLY A 190 -2.76 -5.58 5.42
N LEU A 191 -2.67 -4.71 4.41
CA LEU A 191 -1.55 -3.76 4.24
C LEU A 191 -2.05 -2.32 4.36
N PHE A 192 -1.62 -1.63 5.42
CA PHE A 192 -2.10 -0.29 5.75
C PHE A 192 -0.95 0.69 6.03
N ASP A 193 -1.15 1.94 5.59
CA ASP A 193 -0.24 3.06 5.87
C ASP A 193 1.17 2.90 5.27
N THR A 194 2.06 3.80 5.65
CA THR A 194 3.45 3.89 5.21
C THR A 194 4.18 2.55 5.42
N PRO A 195 4.92 2.06 4.41
CA PRO A 195 5.29 2.76 3.17
C PRO A 195 4.42 2.43 1.94
N TYR A 196 3.32 1.69 2.11
CA TYR A 196 2.61 1.10 0.97
C TYR A 196 1.93 2.10 0.01
N PRO A 197 1.38 3.25 0.45
CA PRO A 197 0.90 4.28 -0.47
C PRO A 197 1.97 4.83 -1.42
N TYR A 198 3.25 4.73 -1.04
CA TYR A 198 4.40 5.23 -1.83
C TYR A 198 4.95 4.19 -2.82
N LEU A 199 4.46 2.95 -2.71
CA LEU A 199 4.81 1.80 -3.54
C LEU A 199 3.57 1.29 -4.30
N ALA A 200 2.53 2.12 -4.41
CA ALA A 200 1.25 1.73 -4.98
C ALA A 200 1.36 1.17 -6.40
N PRO A 201 2.14 1.75 -7.34
CA PRO A 201 2.31 1.16 -8.67
C PRO A 201 2.88 -0.26 -8.62
N GLN A 202 3.87 -0.51 -7.78
CA GLN A 202 4.54 -1.81 -7.68
C GLN A 202 3.67 -2.84 -6.95
N ILE A 203 2.91 -2.43 -5.93
CA ILE A 203 1.94 -3.31 -5.28
C ILE A 203 0.88 -3.75 -6.28
N MET A 204 0.32 -2.83 -7.07
CA MET A 204 -0.68 -3.19 -8.09
C MET A 204 -0.10 -4.17 -9.13
N GLU A 205 1.13 -3.94 -9.60
CA GLU A 205 1.79 -4.85 -10.55
C GLU A 205 2.08 -6.23 -9.94
N LEU A 206 2.61 -6.27 -8.72
CA LEU A 206 3.03 -7.52 -8.07
C LEU A 206 1.83 -8.33 -7.58
N THR A 207 0.75 -7.69 -7.15
CA THR A 207 -0.44 -8.40 -6.65
C THR A 207 -1.15 -9.18 -7.75
N GLU A 208 -1.16 -8.69 -8.99
CA GLU A 208 -1.66 -9.44 -10.15
C GLU A 208 -0.88 -10.75 -10.38
N LYS A 209 0.40 -10.79 -9.97
CA LYS A 209 1.28 -11.96 -10.13
C LYS A 209 1.21 -12.92 -8.94
N TRP A 210 1.10 -12.39 -7.73
CA TRP A 210 1.34 -13.15 -6.49
C TRP A 210 0.09 -13.39 -5.63
N ARG A 211 -1.04 -12.75 -5.95
CA ARG A 211 -2.29 -12.88 -5.18
C ARG A 211 -3.43 -13.34 -6.07
N THR A 212 -4.21 -14.28 -5.56
CA THR A 212 -5.46 -14.74 -6.20
C THR A 212 -6.55 -13.67 -6.16
N ASN A 213 -6.59 -12.90 -5.08
CA ASN A 213 -7.60 -11.87 -4.86
C ASN A 213 -6.99 -10.66 -4.15
N THR A 214 -7.18 -9.49 -4.75
CA THR A 214 -6.85 -8.21 -4.14
C THR A 214 -8.08 -7.29 -4.11
N VAL A 215 -8.37 -6.79 -2.91
CA VAL A 215 -9.34 -5.74 -2.65
C VAL A 215 -8.55 -4.46 -2.37
N VAL A 216 -8.66 -3.50 -3.27
CA VAL A 216 -8.09 -2.17 -3.08
C VAL A 216 -9.08 -1.32 -2.28
N GLY A 217 -8.66 -0.90 -1.10
CA GLY A 217 -9.35 0.08 -0.28
C GLY A 217 -8.76 1.48 -0.49
N MET A 218 -9.62 2.50 -0.57
CA MET A 218 -9.17 3.88 -0.70
C MET A 218 -10.02 4.81 0.16
N THR A 219 -9.37 5.70 0.90
CA THR A 219 -10.06 6.82 1.55
C THR A 219 -9.79 8.09 0.78
N GLU A 220 -10.84 8.69 0.24
CA GLU A 220 -10.76 9.99 -0.41
C GLU A 220 -10.36 11.07 0.61
N ARG A 221 -9.65 12.08 0.12
CA ARG A 221 -9.07 13.21 0.81
C ARG A 221 -9.37 14.47 0.02
N ASP A 222 -9.69 15.54 0.73
CA ASP A 222 -9.63 16.88 0.18
C ASP A 222 -8.14 17.22 -0.04
N PRO A 223 -7.69 17.48 -1.29
CA PRO A 223 -6.28 17.68 -1.60
C PRO A 223 -5.64 18.82 -0.79
N THR A 224 -6.33 19.95 -0.67
CA THR A 224 -5.86 21.12 0.08
C THR A 224 -5.69 20.82 1.57
N SER A 225 -6.68 20.21 2.20
CA SER A 225 -6.61 19.79 3.61
C SER A 225 -5.50 18.77 3.84
N TRP A 226 -5.37 17.80 2.92
CA TRP A 226 -4.31 16.80 2.97
C TRP A 226 -2.92 17.45 2.89
N ALA A 227 -2.68 18.31 1.89
CA ALA A 227 -1.40 18.98 1.70
C ALA A 227 -1.02 19.80 2.94
N LYS A 228 -1.95 20.61 3.48
CA LYS A 228 -1.75 21.39 4.71
C LYS A 228 -1.48 20.53 5.94
N SER A 229 -2.05 19.33 6.01
CA SER A 229 -1.73 18.37 7.07
C SER A 229 -0.32 17.79 6.87
N ARG A 230 0.07 17.54 5.62
CA ARG A 230 1.28 16.80 5.28
C ARG A 230 2.55 17.61 5.44
N ILE A 231 2.53 18.91 5.14
CA ILE A 231 3.70 19.81 5.29
C ILE A 231 4.26 19.90 6.72
N LYS A 232 3.50 19.44 7.73
CA LYS A 232 3.90 19.41 9.14
C LYS A 232 4.77 18.19 9.48
N HIS A 233 5.07 17.34 8.49
CA HIS A 233 5.85 16.13 8.65
C HIS A 233 7.17 16.24 7.87
N GLY A 234 8.15 15.41 8.23
CA GLY A 234 9.36 15.23 7.40
C GLY A 234 9.01 14.43 6.15
N LEU A 235 9.33 14.96 4.97
CA LEU A 235 8.91 14.39 3.69
C LEU A 235 10.12 13.92 2.89
N LEU A 236 10.05 12.69 2.40
CA LEU A 236 10.94 12.17 1.37
C LEU A 236 10.32 12.51 0.01
N LEU A 237 10.98 13.38 -0.75
CA LEU A 237 10.41 13.93 -1.97
C LEU A 237 11.30 13.61 -3.17
N CYS A 238 10.68 13.15 -4.25
CA CYS A 238 11.36 13.05 -5.53
C CYS A 238 11.78 14.44 -6.02
N ARG A 239 13.02 14.57 -6.51
CA ARG A 239 13.50 15.81 -7.15
C ARG A 239 12.66 16.13 -8.39
N SER A 240 12.54 17.42 -8.70
CA SER A 240 11.71 17.90 -9.82
C SER A 240 12.04 17.22 -11.14
N GLU A 241 13.34 17.07 -11.43
CA GLU A 241 13.85 16.50 -12.68
C GLU A 241 13.41 15.04 -12.88
N TYR A 242 13.18 14.32 -11.79
CA TYR A 242 12.79 12.90 -11.79
C TYR A 242 11.35 12.69 -11.33
N SER A 243 10.61 13.75 -11.05
CA SER A 243 9.21 13.66 -10.67
C SER A 243 8.34 13.46 -11.89
N SER A 244 7.28 12.67 -11.77
CA SER A 244 6.36 12.51 -12.89
C SER A 244 5.67 13.84 -13.22
N GLU A 245 5.65 14.19 -14.51
CA GLU A 245 5.13 15.47 -15.04
C GLU A 245 5.87 16.71 -14.51
N GLY A 246 7.07 16.55 -13.94
CA GLY A 246 7.87 17.66 -13.45
C GLY A 246 7.26 18.39 -12.26
N PHE A 247 6.23 17.83 -11.62
CA PHE A 247 5.55 18.48 -10.50
C PHE A 247 6.47 18.76 -9.31
N GLY A 248 7.58 18.03 -9.18
CA GLY A 248 8.38 17.96 -7.96
C GLY A 248 7.55 17.40 -6.79
N SER A 249 8.21 17.17 -5.66
CA SER A 249 7.50 16.92 -4.40
C SER A 249 6.54 15.72 -4.42
N SER A 250 6.80 14.71 -5.28
CA SER A 250 5.99 13.50 -5.33
C SER A 250 6.43 12.53 -4.24
N GLU A 251 5.48 12.13 -3.38
CA GLU A 251 5.69 11.06 -2.40
C GLU A 251 5.22 9.69 -2.93
N PHE A 252 4.32 9.63 -3.93
CA PHE A 252 3.52 8.43 -4.25
C PHE A 252 4.12 7.45 -5.27
N ASP A 253 5.34 7.70 -5.73
CA ASP A 253 6.02 6.88 -6.74
C ASP A 253 7.53 6.86 -6.50
N VAL A 254 7.92 6.26 -5.39
CA VAL A 254 9.34 6.21 -4.95
C VAL A 254 10.19 5.45 -5.95
N LEU A 255 9.75 4.26 -6.37
CA LEU A 255 10.51 3.45 -7.31
C LEU A 255 10.46 4.02 -8.74
N GLY A 256 9.35 4.61 -9.17
CA GLY A 256 9.33 5.29 -10.47
C GLY A 256 10.18 6.56 -10.50
N CYS A 257 10.39 7.24 -9.35
CA CYS A 257 11.39 8.31 -9.24
C CYS A 257 12.80 7.80 -9.55
N ILE A 258 13.16 6.63 -9.02
CA ILE A 258 14.46 5.99 -9.26
C ILE A 258 14.61 5.57 -10.71
N ASP A 259 13.59 4.93 -11.28
CA ASP A 259 13.58 4.52 -12.68
C ASP A 259 13.86 5.72 -13.59
N ARG A 260 13.23 6.86 -13.31
CA ARG A 260 13.48 8.10 -14.04
C ARG A 260 14.89 8.63 -13.78
N ALA A 261 15.35 8.70 -12.53
CA ALA A 261 16.70 9.16 -12.21
C ALA A 261 17.80 8.38 -12.97
N ASN A 262 17.68 7.05 -13.02
CA ASN A 262 18.59 6.16 -13.75
C ASN A 262 18.55 6.37 -15.27
N GLN A 263 17.44 6.84 -15.84
CA GLN A 263 17.37 7.18 -17.27
C GLN A 263 18.12 8.48 -17.61
N PHE A 264 18.25 9.39 -16.64
CA PHE A 264 18.94 10.66 -16.82
C PHE A 264 20.45 10.58 -16.54
N ASN A 265 20.89 9.62 -15.73
CA ASN A 265 22.29 9.48 -15.35
C ASN A 265 22.78 8.05 -15.55
N ASN A 266 23.88 7.89 -16.28
CA ASN A 266 24.52 6.60 -16.52
C ASN A 266 25.48 6.18 -15.39
N GLY A 267 25.68 7.04 -14.38
CA GLY A 267 26.52 6.78 -13.23
C GLY A 267 25.77 6.07 -12.09
N GLU A 268 26.55 5.60 -11.12
CA GLU A 268 26.02 5.12 -9.84
C GLU A 268 25.39 6.30 -9.08
N LEU A 269 24.11 6.13 -8.70
CA LEU A 269 23.34 7.13 -7.96
C LEU A 269 23.21 6.72 -6.50
N HIS A 270 23.08 7.70 -5.61
CA HIS A 270 22.69 7.52 -4.21
C HIS A 270 21.35 8.21 -3.92
N PHE A 271 20.87 8.09 -2.68
CA PHE A 271 19.57 8.68 -2.27
C PHE A 271 19.44 10.17 -2.57
N TRP A 272 20.48 10.94 -2.29
CA TRP A 272 20.48 12.40 -2.45
C TRP A 272 20.57 12.86 -3.89
N ASP A 273 20.89 11.96 -4.82
CA ASP A 273 20.90 12.29 -6.23
C ASP A 273 19.47 12.30 -6.77
N ALA A 274 18.60 11.39 -6.32
CA ALA A 274 17.21 11.29 -6.77
C ALA A 274 16.18 12.00 -5.87
N PHE A 275 16.45 12.06 -4.57
CA PHE A 275 15.51 12.56 -3.56
C PHE A 275 16.06 13.77 -2.80
N TRP A 276 15.16 14.52 -2.19
CA TRP A 276 15.49 15.50 -1.17
C TRP A 276 14.56 15.36 0.03
N TYR A 277 15.09 15.69 1.22
CA TYR A 277 14.31 15.69 2.45
C TYR A 277 13.81 17.10 2.76
N ARG A 278 12.52 17.23 3.01
CA ARG A 278 11.94 18.47 3.52
C ARG A 278 11.64 18.32 5.00
N SER A 279 12.23 19.18 5.82
CA SER A 279 11.95 19.23 7.26
C SER A 279 10.59 19.85 7.54
N HIS A 280 9.93 19.39 8.61
CA HIS A 280 8.70 19.98 9.13
C HIS A 280 8.86 21.42 9.68
N HIS A 281 10.10 21.89 9.83
CA HIS A 281 10.40 23.27 10.23
C HIS A 281 10.54 24.23 9.03
N GLU A 282 10.61 23.72 7.80
CA GLU A 282 10.76 24.55 6.61
C GLU A 282 9.42 25.18 6.23
N ALA A 283 9.39 26.51 6.12
CA ALA A 283 8.20 27.25 5.71
C ALA A 283 7.71 26.76 4.33
N ALA A 284 6.46 26.29 4.27
CA ALA A 284 5.82 25.90 3.02
C ALA A 284 5.34 27.14 2.28
N ASP A 285 5.96 27.42 1.14
CA ASP A 285 5.42 28.41 0.21
C ASP A 285 4.17 27.87 -0.49
N GLN A 286 3.42 28.78 -1.11
CA GLN A 286 2.17 28.45 -1.78
C GLN A 286 2.37 27.53 -2.99
N ASP A 287 3.52 27.62 -3.67
CA ASP A 287 3.81 26.79 -4.84
C ASP A 287 4.04 25.33 -4.41
N PHE A 288 4.77 25.11 -3.33
CA PHE A 288 4.96 23.79 -2.74
C PHE A 288 3.63 23.16 -2.31
N LEU A 289 2.75 23.94 -1.66
CA LEU A 289 1.41 23.46 -1.31
C LEU A 289 0.61 23.03 -2.53
N LEU A 290 0.56 23.86 -3.57
CA LEU A 290 -0.14 23.55 -4.82
C LEU A 290 0.39 22.28 -5.48
N ARG A 291 1.71 22.04 -5.44
CA ARG A 291 2.31 20.80 -5.95
C ARG A 291 1.87 19.58 -5.14
N MET A 292 1.84 19.67 -3.82
CA MET A 292 1.33 18.61 -2.95
C MET A 292 -0.15 18.32 -3.21
N GLU A 293 -0.96 19.36 -3.40
CA GLU A 293 -2.38 19.24 -3.74
C GLU A 293 -2.56 18.46 -5.06
N ARG A 294 -1.85 18.85 -6.12
CA ARG A 294 -1.88 18.15 -7.41
C ARG A 294 -1.42 16.69 -7.31
N GLN A 295 -0.43 16.39 -6.46
CA GLN A 295 0.00 15.01 -6.23
C GLN A 295 -1.11 14.16 -5.61
N MET A 296 -1.84 14.70 -4.64
CA MET A 296 -3.00 14.02 -4.08
C MET A 296 -4.10 13.85 -5.13
N GLU A 297 -4.47 14.91 -5.85
CA GLU A 297 -5.47 14.82 -6.93
C GLU A 297 -5.14 13.72 -7.92
N ARG A 298 -3.88 13.68 -8.38
CA ARG A 298 -3.39 12.64 -9.28
C ARG A 298 -3.49 11.24 -8.66
N HIS A 299 -3.06 11.08 -7.41
CA HIS A 299 -3.17 9.80 -6.68
C HIS A 299 -4.64 9.33 -6.64
N GLN A 300 -5.57 10.24 -6.36
CA GLN A 300 -7.00 9.91 -6.36
C GLN A 300 -7.54 9.57 -7.73
N ASN A 301 -7.14 10.30 -8.77
CA ASN A 301 -7.56 10.04 -10.15
C ASN A 301 -7.12 8.66 -10.63
N ILE A 302 -5.92 8.21 -10.22
CA ILE A 302 -5.40 6.89 -10.58
C ILE A 302 -6.09 5.78 -9.79
N TYR A 303 -6.22 5.92 -8.47
CA TYR A 303 -6.59 4.80 -7.60
C TYR A 303 -8.06 4.73 -7.18
N LEU A 304 -8.82 5.84 -7.19
CA LEU A 304 -10.26 5.79 -6.89
C LEU A 304 -11.03 4.87 -7.86
N PRO A 305 -10.77 4.87 -9.18
CA PRO A 305 -11.44 3.95 -10.10
C PRO A 305 -11.09 2.48 -9.88
N LEU A 306 -9.94 2.20 -9.25
CA LEU A 306 -9.46 0.84 -8.95
C LEU A 306 -9.95 0.34 -7.58
N ALA A 307 -10.40 1.23 -6.71
CA ALA A 307 -10.81 0.92 -5.35
C ALA A 307 -12.16 0.19 -5.33
N LYS A 308 -12.17 -1.03 -4.80
CA LYS A 308 -13.40 -1.81 -4.52
C LYS A 308 -14.07 -1.37 -3.22
N TYR A 309 -13.33 -0.71 -2.33
CA TYR A 309 -13.86 -0.23 -1.04
C TYR A 309 -13.44 1.21 -0.77
N THR A 310 -14.41 2.12 -0.69
CA THR A 310 -14.14 3.56 -0.51
C THR A 310 -14.85 4.15 0.71
N PRO A 311 -14.40 3.84 1.94
CA PRO A 311 -15.03 4.34 3.16
C PRO A 311 -14.83 5.85 3.28
N ASN A 312 -15.92 6.58 3.52
CA ASN A 312 -15.88 8.02 3.73
C ASN A 312 -15.66 8.35 5.21
N PHE A 313 -14.42 8.19 5.69
CA PHE A 313 -14.07 8.50 7.08
C PHE A 313 -14.10 10.01 7.41
N PHE A 314 -14.07 10.87 6.40
CA PHE A 314 -13.85 12.32 6.56
C PHE A 314 -15.00 13.18 6.03
N GLY A 315 -16.09 12.58 5.55
CA GLY A 315 -17.25 13.32 5.06
C GLY A 315 -17.07 14.00 3.69
N ILE A 316 -16.11 13.57 2.86
CA ILE A 316 -15.74 14.27 1.61
C ILE A 316 -16.78 14.11 0.49
N LYS A 317 -17.60 13.05 0.53
CA LYS A 317 -18.79 12.93 -0.33
C LYS A 317 -20.08 13.19 0.44
N SER A 318 -20.60 14.42 0.32
CA SER A 318 -21.91 14.69 -0.29
C SER A 318 -22.27 16.17 -0.20
N ALA A 319 -22.11 16.90 -1.31
CA ALA A 319 -22.81 18.17 -1.53
C ALA A 319 -24.29 17.99 -1.90
N SER A 320 -24.79 16.75 -2.04
CA SER A 320 -26.12 16.44 -2.58
C SER A 320 -26.99 15.51 -1.72
N SER A 321 -26.59 15.22 -0.48
CA SER A 321 -27.39 14.42 0.46
C SER A 321 -27.53 15.18 1.76
N ASP A 322 -28.74 15.71 2.04
CA ASP A 322 -29.11 16.38 3.30
C ASP A 322 -28.91 15.53 4.56
N LYS A 323 -28.58 14.24 4.40
CA LYS A 323 -28.10 13.40 5.50
C LYS A 323 -26.59 13.44 5.51
N GLN A 324 -26.02 14.15 6.48
CA GLN A 324 -24.62 13.96 6.81
C GLN A 324 -24.36 12.46 7.01
N PRO A 325 -23.40 11.86 6.29
CA PRO A 325 -23.07 10.48 6.51
C PRO A 325 -22.66 10.32 7.97
N GLY A 326 -23.35 9.44 8.69
CA GLY A 326 -23.02 9.14 10.07
C GLY A 326 -21.55 8.74 10.18
N ARG A 327 -20.89 9.13 11.28
CA ARG A 327 -19.50 8.78 11.56
C ARG A 327 -19.32 7.26 11.42
N VAL A 328 -18.45 6.84 10.49
CA VAL A 328 -18.15 5.42 10.26
C VAL A 328 -17.58 4.80 11.54
N ASN A 329 -18.18 3.70 12.01
CA ASN A 329 -17.72 2.96 13.17
C ASN A 329 -16.80 1.80 12.73
N GLU A 330 -15.73 1.54 13.50
CA GLU A 330 -14.81 0.41 13.29
C GLU A 330 -15.55 -0.93 13.17
N LYS A 331 -16.63 -1.13 13.92
CA LYS A 331 -17.46 -2.35 13.84
C LYS A 331 -18.11 -2.55 12.48
N ASP A 332 -18.54 -1.48 11.82
CA ASP A 332 -19.17 -1.56 10.50
C ASP A 332 -18.12 -1.79 9.43
N VAL A 333 -16.97 -1.12 9.54
CA VAL A 333 -15.79 -1.37 8.69
C VAL A 333 -15.34 -2.83 8.80
N THR A 334 -15.32 -3.38 10.01
CA THR A 334 -14.97 -4.79 10.27
C THR A 334 -15.89 -5.73 9.48
N LYS A 335 -17.21 -5.52 9.57
CA LYS A 335 -18.21 -6.31 8.82
C LYS A 335 -18.04 -6.16 7.31
N ASP A 336 -17.73 -4.95 6.83
CA ASP A 336 -17.51 -4.71 5.41
C ASP A 336 -16.28 -5.44 4.88
N ILE A 337 -15.16 -5.36 5.60
CA ILE A 337 -13.91 -6.08 5.24
C ILE A 337 -14.17 -7.59 5.22
N MET A 338 -14.84 -8.13 6.24
CA MET A 338 -15.22 -9.54 6.30
C MET A 338 -16.06 -9.93 5.08
N ARG A 339 -17.10 -9.15 4.74
CA ARG A 339 -17.94 -9.39 3.58
C ARG A 339 -17.15 -9.37 2.27
N LEU A 340 -16.25 -8.40 2.09
CA LEU A 340 -15.46 -8.24 0.87
C LEU A 340 -14.47 -9.40 0.67
N LEU A 341 -13.80 -9.85 1.74
CA LEU A 341 -12.79 -10.90 1.64
C LEU A 341 -13.39 -12.32 1.67
N TRP A 342 -14.53 -12.51 2.32
CA TRP A 342 -15.19 -13.82 2.42
C TRP A 342 -16.15 -14.13 1.28
N ALA A 343 -16.68 -13.13 0.59
CA ALA A 343 -17.49 -13.38 -0.62
C ALA A 343 -16.71 -14.19 -1.66
N GLU A 344 -15.38 -14.21 -1.58
CA GLU A 344 -14.49 -14.81 -2.57
C GLU A 344 -13.56 -15.90 -2.00
N SER A 345 -13.63 -16.25 -0.71
CA SER A 345 -12.67 -17.19 -0.11
C SER A 345 -13.30 -18.23 0.83
N SER A 346 -12.78 -19.46 0.81
CA SER A 346 -13.04 -20.53 1.79
C SER A 346 -12.32 -20.31 3.13
N PHE A 347 -11.83 -19.09 3.36
CA PHE A 347 -11.02 -18.71 4.51
C PHE A 347 -11.90 -18.75 5.77
N ARG A 348 -11.58 -19.68 6.68
CA ARG A 348 -12.39 -19.90 7.89
C ARG A 348 -12.24 -18.73 8.85
N GLN A 349 -13.29 -18.51 9.63
CA GLN A 349 -13.33 -17.46 10.65
C GLN A 349 -12.21 -17.68 11.67
N HIS A 350 -11.22 -16.81 11.67
CA HIS A 350 -10.26 -16.73 12.76
C HIS A 350 -10.86 -15.91 13.90
N HIS A 351 -10.50 -16.27 15.13
CA HIS A 351 -10.77 -15.42 16.29
C HIS A 351 -10.13 -14.05 16.06
N ALA A 352 -10.71 -12.99 16.65
CA ALA A 352 -10.14 -11.65 16.56
C ALA A 352 -8.67 -11.66 16.98
N LEU A 353 -7.79 -11.01 16.20
CA LEU A 353 -6.37 -10.88 16.51
C LEU A 353 -6.20 -9.70 17.47
N THR A 354 -6.39 -10.00 18.75
CA THR A 354 -6.46 -8.99 19.81
C THR A 354 -5.09 -8.56 20.33
N CYS A 355 -4.03 -9.32 20.05
CA CYS A 355 -2.67 -8.90 20.34
C CYS A 355 -2.08 -8.07 19.20
N ARG A 356 -1.62 -6.88 19.57
CA ARG A 356 -0.99 -5.93 18.67
C ARG A 356 0.45 -5.71 19.12
N GLY A 357 1.37 -6.15 18.29
CA GLY A 357 2.78 -5.86 18.46
C GLY A 357 3.15 -4.56 17.75
N ARG A 358 4.26 -3.97 18.18
CA ARG A 358 4.94 -2.88 17.51
C ARG A 358 6.42 -3.21 17.42
N VAL A 359 7.06 -2.83 16.34
CA VAL A 359 8.50 -2.90 16.21
C VAL A 359 9.07 -1.49 16.08
N ASN A 360 10.12 -1.21 16.84
CA ASN A 360 10.94 -0.02 16.66
C ASN A 360 12.29 -0.43 16.07
N TRP A 361 12.67 0.19 14.96
CA TRP A 361 14.01 0.06 14.40
C TRP A 361 14.97 1.06 15.05
N GLN A 362 16.14 0.58 15.43
CA GLN A 362 17.27 1.36 15.92
C GLN A 362 18.33 1.44 14.82
N MET A 363 18.41 2.60 14.14
CA MET A 363 19.34 2.79 13.02
C MET A 363 20.82 2.67 13.43
N ASN A 364 21.18 3.08 14.65
CA ASN A 364 22.57 3.08 15.10
C ASN A 364 23.22 1.70 15.20
N ASN A 365 22.42 0.64 15.38
CA ASN A 365 22.90 -0.75 15.46
C ASN A 365 22.16 -1.69 14.50
N ASP A 366 21.30 -1.14 13.64
CA ASP A 366 20.43 -1.86 12.70
C ASP A 366 19.59 -2.98 13.35
N THR A 367 19.08 -2.74 14.57
CA THR A 367 18.28 -3.73 15.31
C THR A 367 16.80 -3.39 15.35
N PHE A 368 15.97 -4.44 15.45
CA PHE A 368 14.54 -4.32 15.66
C PHE A 368 14.20 -4.68 17.10
N ILE A 369 13.46 -3.81 17.78
CA ILE A 369 12.95 -4.02 19.13
C ILE A 369 11.45 -4.19 19.06
N GLU A 370 11.00 -5.39 19.39
CA GLU A 370 9.59 -5.72 19.49
C GLU A 370 9.03 -5.28 20.84
N VAL A 371 7.90 -4.57 20.80
CA VAL A 371 7.18 -4.05 21.96
C VAL A 371 5.70 -4.36 21.78
N TYR A 372 5.11 -5.06 22.75
CA TYR A 372 3.69 -5.30 22.76
C TYR A 372 2.98 -4.16 23.48
N HIS A 373 2.16 -3.41 22.75
CA HIS A 373 1.41 -2.30 23.31
C HIS A 373 0.01 -2.78 23.71
N LEU A 374 -0.24 -2.72 25.02
CA LEU A 374 -1.52 -2.93 25.71
C LEU A 374 -1.82 -4.40 26.08
N PRO A 375 -1.76 -4.76 27.38
CA PRO A 375 -2.28 -6.04 27.88
C PRO A 375 -3.82 -6.09 27.94
N LYS A 376 -4.56 -5.03 27.54
CA LYS A 376 -6.01 -4.95 27.78
C LYS A 376 -6.84 -5.94 26.96
N THR A 377 -6.29 -6.54 25.91
CA THR A 377 -7.02 -7.47 25.03
C THR A 377 -6.23 -8.72 24.65
N CYS A 378 -4.94 -8.77 24.99
CA CYS A 378 -4.15 -9.98 24.84
C CYS A 378 -4.61 -11.01 25.87
N ILE A 379 -5.00 -12.19 25.41
CA ILE A 379 -5.10 -13.34 26.31
C ILE A 379 -3.65 -13.60 26.75
N GLN A 380 -3.34 -13.27 28.01
CA GLN A 380 -2.05 -13.67 28.57
C GLN A 380 -1.97 -15.18 28.46
N HIS A 381 -0.87 -15.66 27.85
CA HIS A 381 -0.61 -17.08 27.80
C HIS A 381 -0.51 -17.55 29.25
N THR A 382 -1.54 -18.21 29.76
CA THR A 382 -1.46 -18.90 31.04
C THR A 382 -0.86 -20.25 30.67
N PRO A 383 0.43 -20.51 30.97
CA PRO A 383 1.02 -21.79 30.64
C PRO A 383 0.18 -22.90 31.29
N ALA A 384 -0.11 -23.97 30.54
CA ALA A 384 -0.78 -25.12 31.12
C ALA A 384 0.10 -25.69 32.26
N PRO A 385 -0.48 -26.26 33.33
CA PRO A 385 0.32 -26.88 34.38
C PRO A 385 1.12 -28.04 33.78
N GLY A 386 2.41 -27.83 33.55
CA GLY A 386 3.32 -28.78 32.88
C GLY A 386 4.07 -28.20 31.67
N ASP A 387 3.61 -27.09 31.09
CA ASP A 387 4.38 -26.38 30.07
C ASP A 387 5.48 -25.56 30.75
N GLN A 388 6.73 -25.92 30.48
CA GLN A 388 7.89 -25.09 30.81
C GLN A 388 7.68 -23.67 30.27
N GLN A 389 8.18 -22.66 30.99
CA GLN A 389 8.08 -21.24 30.63
C GLN A 389 8.31 -21.07 29.12
N VAL A 390 7.25 -20.72 28.39
CA VAL A 390 7.33 -20.49 26.94
C VAL A 390 8.22 -19.28 26.75
N GLU A 391 9.44 -19.51 26.24
CA GLU A 391 10.36 -18.46 25.84
C GLU A 391 9.66 -17.60 24.79
N ILE A 392 9.55 -16.30 25.06
CA ILE A 392 9.00 -15.35 24.09
C ILE A 392 10.06 -15.22 23.00
N VAL A 393 9.91 -15.99 21.92
CA VAL A 393 10.77 -15.89 20.76
C VAL A 393 10.48 -14.54 20.07
N PRO A 394 11.48 -13.64 19.97
CA PRO A 394 11.28 -12.36 19.30
C PRO A 394 10.96 -12.58 17.82
N LEU A 395 9.96 -11.85 17.32
CA LEU A 395 9.52 -11.90 15.93
C LEU A 395 10.65 -11.57 14.96
N ILE A 396 11.51 -10.64 15.35
CA ILE A 396 12.69 -10.23 14.59
C ILE A 396 13.88 -10.37 15.52
N GLN A 397 14.76 -11.32 15.22
CA GLN A 397 16.05 -11.37 15.89
C GLN A 397 16.86 -10.18 15.42
N ALA A 398 17.47 -9.44 16.35
CA ALA A 398 18.54 -8.52 16.00
C ALA A 398 19.53 -9.30 15.14
N ARG A 399 19.91 -8.79 13.96
CA ARG A 399 20.97 -9.42 13.18
C ARG A 399 22.17 -9.54 14.11
N ASP A 400 22.60 -10.76 14.41
CA ASP A 400 23.88 -10.97 15.06
C ASP A 400 24.93 -10.37 14.13
N THR A 401 25.46 -9.21 14.48
CA THR A 401 26.51 -8.52 13.70
C THR A 401 27.88 -9.18 13.86
N SER A 402 27.92 -10.48 14.17
CA SER A 402 29.13 -11.28 14.18
C SER A 402 29.37 -11.88 12.79
N CYS A 403 29.89 -11.04 11.89
CA CYS A 403 30.70 -11.49 10.76
C CYS A 403 32.18 -11.41 11.16
#